data_AF-A0A0C3DPI1-F1
#
_entry.id   AF-A0A0C3DPI1-F1
#
_cell.length_a   1.000
_cell.length_b   1.000
_cell.length_c   1.000
_cell.angle_alpha   90.00
_cell.angle_beta   90.00
_cell.angle_gamma   90.00
#
_symmetry.space_group_name_H-M   'P 1'
#
loop_
_entity.id
_entity.type
_entity.pdbx_description
1 polymer ?
#
loop_
_entity_poly.entity_id
_entity_poly.type
_entity_poly.pdbx_seq_one_letter_code
_entity_poly.pdbx_strand_id
1 'polypeptide(L)' 'LIDKITAHRWVGNTVNFLVKWNLGDSTWEPHAHCKELEALDNYLELQGAPSVQQLPKGSQRTHNVRD' A
#
# COMPACT_ATOMS: atom_id res chain seq x y z
N LEU A 1 -4.05 -12.46 -10.86
CA LEU A 1 -3.55 -12.93 -9.55
C LEU A 1 -2.62 -11.86 -8.97
N ILE A 2 -3.17 -10.99 -8.13
CA ILE A 2 -2.40 -10.01 -7.39
C ILE A 2 -1.68 -10.74 -6.26
N ASP A 3 -0.39 -10.46 -6.09
CA ASP A 3 0.42 -11.08 -5.03
C ASP A 3 0.25 -10.31 -3.72
N LYS A 4 0.60 -9.02 -3.73
CA LYS A 4 0.50 -8.15 -2.54
C LYS A 4 0.75 -6.68 -2.87
N ILE A 5 0.33 -5.81 -1.96
CA ILE A 5 0.75 -4.40 -1.95
C ILE A 5 2.09 -4.30 -1.22
N THR A 6 3.07 -3.68 -1.87
CA THR A 6 4.43 -3.55 -1.32
C THR A 6 4.73 -2.15 -0.83
N ALA A 7 4.08 -1.13 -1.41
CA ALA A 7 4.28 0.25 -1.04
C ALA A 7 3.04 1.09 -1.34
N HIS A 8 2.98 2.28 -0.76
CA HIS A 8 2.02 3.31 -1.11
C HIS A 8 2.74 4.64 -1.34
N ARG A 9 2.14 5.51 -2.15
CA ARG A 9 2.61 6.87 -2.37
C ARG A 9 1.42 7.82 -2.46
N TRP A 10 1.61 9.01 -1.93
CA TRP A 10 0.64 10.09 -2.08
C TRP A 10 0.93 10.88 -3.35
N VAL A 11 -0.09 11.05 -4.18
CA VAL A 11 -0.06 11.85 -5.41
C VAL A 11 -1.10 12.94 -5.25
N GLY A 12 -0.70 14.08 -4.69
CA GLY A 12 -1.61 15.15 -4.33
C GLY A 12 -2.59 14.70 -3.23
N ASN A 13 -3.87 14.59 -3.58
CA ASN A 13 -4.94 14.22 -2.64
C ASN A 13 -5.38 12.75 -2.76
N THR A 14 -4.74 11.97 -3.62
CA THR A 14 -5.00 10.54 -3.80
C THR A 14 -3.79 9.71 -3.40
N VAL A 15 -4.04 8.47 -3.03
CA VAL A 15 -2.99 7.49 -2.73
C VAL A 15 -2.97 6.43 -3.83
N ASN A 16 -1.76 6.13 -4.29
CA ASN A 16 -1.50 5.04 -5.22
C ASN A 16 -0.73 3.94 -4.48
N PHE A 17 -1.07 2.70 -4.77
CA PHE A 17 -0.46 1.51 -4.21
C PHE A 17 0.38 0.80 -5.25
N LEU A 18 1.56 0.35 -4.84
CA LEU A 18 2.41 -0.49 -5.66
C LEU A 18 1.95 -1.94 -5.51
N VAL A 19 1.14 -2.37 -6.46
CA VAL A 19 0.62 -3.73 -6.55
C VAL A 19 1.66 -4.59 -7.23
N LYS A 20 2.12 -5.63 -6.53
CA LYS A 20 2.98 -6.66 -7.11
C LYS A 20 2.10 -7.77 -7.67
N TRP A 21 2.34 -8.12 -8.93
CA TRP A 21 1.64 -9.18 -9.62
C TRP A 21 2.44 -10.47 -9.53
N ASN A 22 1.76 -11.62 -9.64
CA ASN A 22 2.41 -12.94 -9.63
C ASN A 22 3.45 -13.11 -10.75
N LEU A 23 3.33 -12.35 -11.83
CA LEU A 23 4.27 -12.36 -12.95
C LEU A 23 5.59 -11.61 -12.65
N GLY A 24 5.71 -10.99 -11.47
CA GLY A 24 6.87 -10.21 -11.06
C GLY A 24 6.76 -8.72 -11.40
N ASP A 25 5.84 -8.34 -12.28
CA ASP A 25 5.52 -6.94 -12.55
C ASP A 25 4.99 -6.23 -11.31
N SER A 26 5.26 -4.92 -11.22
CA SER A 26 4.70 -4.08 -10.17
C SER A 26 4.16 -2.80 -10.80
N THR A 27 2.87 -2.52 -10.57
CA THR A 27 2.20 -1.33 -11.13
C THR A 27 1.65 -0.45 -10.02
N TRP A 28 1.58 0.86 -10.29
CA TRP A 28 0.99 1.82 -9.38
C TRP A 28 -0.49 1.98 -9.69
N GLU A 29 -1.32 1.40 -8.85
CA GLU A 29 -2.77 1.46 -8.98
C GLU A 29 -3.37 2.47 -7.99
N PRO A 30 -4.37 3.25 -8.39
CA PRO A 30 -5.08 4.13 -7.47
C PRO A 30 -5.88 3.31 -6.45
N HIS A 31 -6.06 3.85 -5.24
CA HIS A 31 -6.90 3.23 -4.19
C HIS A 31 -8.26 2.72 -4.71
N ALA A 32 -8.90 3.45 -5.62
CA ALA A 32 -10.20 3.05 -6.17
C ALA A 32 -10.16 1.66 -6.82
N HIS A 33 -9.04 1.29 -7.44
CA HIS A 33 -8.86 -0.02 -8.06
C HIS A 33 -8.37 -1.07 -7.06
N CYS A 34 -7.70 -0.64 -5.99
CA CYS A 34 -7.23 -1.53 -4.93
C CYS A 34 -8.25 -1.82 -3.83
N LYS A 35 -9.38 -1.10 -3.80
CA LYS A 35 -10.38 -1.20 -2.72
C LYS A 35 -11.04 -2.59 -2.63
N GLU A 36 -11.10 -3.32 -3.73
CA GLU A 36 -11.67 -4.68 -3.79
C GLU A 36 -10.61 -5.77 -3.56
N LEU A 37 -9.37 -5.39 -3.26
CA LEU A 37 -8.27 -6.33 -3.08
C LEU A 37 -8.06 -6.63 -1.61
N GLU A 38 -8.12 -7.90 -1.24
CA GLU A 38 -7.73 -8.39 0.09
C GLU A 38 -6.28 -8.02 0.46
N ALA A 39 -5.43 -7.81 -0.54
CA ALA A 39 -4.06 -7.32 -0.35
C ALA A 39 -4.00 -5.89 0.23
N LEU A 40 -5.04 -5.07 0.02
CA LEU A 40 -5.14 -3.74 0.63
C LEU A 40 -5.48 -3.84 2.11
N ASP A 41 -6.46 -4.66 2.48
CA ASP A 41 -6.84 -4.87 3.87
C ASP A 41 -5.65 -5.38 4.69
N ASN A 42 -4.95 -6.40 4.19
CA ASN A 42 -3.72 -6.90 4.81
C ASN A 42 -2.65 -5.81 4.95
N TYR A 43 -2.46 -4.97 3.92
CA TYR A 43 -1.48 -3.88 3.97
C TYR A 43 -1.87 -2.82 5.02
N LEU A 44 -3.15 -2.47 5.10
CA LEU A 44 -3.70 -1.53 6.06
C LEU A 44 -3.56 -2.05 7.51
N GLU A 45 -3.85 -3.33 7.74
CA GLU A 45 -3.64 -3.99 9.03
C GLU A 45 -2.15 -3.99 9.43
N LEU A 46 -1.25 -4.32 8.50
CA LEU A 46 0.19 -4.26 8.75
C LEU A 46 0.69 -2.84 9.08
N GLN A 47 0.07 -1.82 8.51
CA GLN A 47 0.37 -0.41 8.84
C GLN A 47 -0.37 0.08 10.09
N GLY A 48 -1.27 -0.72 10.67
CA GLY A 48 -2.13 -0.29 11.78
C GLY A 48 -3.08 0.85 11.41
N ALA A 49 -3.37 1.02 10.12
CA ALA A 49 -4.19 2.11 9.61
C ALA A 49 -5.54 1.54 9.15
N PRO A 50 -6.66 1.85 9.82
CA PRO A 50 -7.97 1.30 9.42
C PRO A 50 -8.52 1.94 8.13
N SER A 51 -7.83 2.93 7.56
CA SER A 51 -8.19 3.55 6.30
C SER A 51 -6.98 4.13 5.60
N VAL A 52 -7.01 4.12 4.27
CA VAL A 52 -5.94 4.71 3.44
C VAL A 52 -5.65 6.18 3.74
N GLN A 53 -6.63 6.92 4.25
CA GLN A 53 -6.47 8.33 4.63
C GLN A 53 -5.59 8.53 5.86
N GLN A 54 -5.48 7.50 6.70
CA GLN A 54 -4.64 7.48 7.89
C GLN A 54 -3.26 6.93 7.60
N LEU A 55 -2.98 6.52 6.36
CA LEU A 55 -1.64 6.15 5.98
C LEU A 55 -0.70 7.36 6.08
N PRO A 56 0.50 7.18 6.62
CA PRO A 56 1.48 8.24 6.72
C PRO A 56 1.80 8.82 5.33
N LYS A 57 1.68 10.14 5.19
CA LYS A 57 1.97 10.86 3.94
C LYS A 57 3.45 10.98 3.62
N GLY A 58 4.29 10.78 4.64
CA GLY A 58 5.74 10.80 4.53
C GLY A 58 6.29 9.40 4.29
N SER A 59 7.27 9.32 3.38
CA SER A 59 8.08 8.13 3.09
C SER A 59 8.38 7.36 4.38
N GLN A 60 7.66 6.26 4.64
CA GLN A 60 7.99 5.37 5.75
C GLN A 60 9.25 4.60 5.39
N ARG A 61 10.39 5.28 5.52
CA ARG A 61 11.59 4.66 6.06
C ARG A 61 11.36 4.51 7.56
N THR A 62 10.66 3.46 7.95
CA THR A 62 10.63 3.00 9.35
C THR A 62 10.93 1.52 9.37
N HIS A 63 12.10 1.18 8.84
CA HIS A 63 12.92 0.16 9.49
C HIS A 63 13.41 0.78 10.81
N ASN A 64 12.56 0.78 11.84
CA ASN A 64 13.06 0.88 13.21
C ASN A 64 13.13 -0.56 13.73
N VAL A 65 14.17 -1.28 13.28
CA VAL A 65 14.72 -2.35 14.09
C VAL A 65 15.31 -1.64 15.31
N ARG A 66 14.69 -1.83 16.46
CA ARG A 66 15.29 -1.53 17.75
C ARG A 66 15.37 -2.86 18.48
N ASP A 67 16.50 -3.54 18.28
CA ASP A 67 17.04 -4.51 19.22
C ASP A 67 17.33 -3.85 20.59
#